data_AF-A0A9D3U9R1-F1
#
_entry.id   AF-A0A9D3U9R1-F1
#
_cell.length_a   1.000
_cell.length_b   1.000
_cell.length_c   1.000
_cell.angle_alpha   90.00
_cell.angle_beta   90.00
_cell.angle_gamma   90.00
#
_symmetry.space_group_name_H-M   'P 1'
#
loop_
_entity.id
_entity.type
_entity.pdbx_description
1 polymer ?
#
loop_
_entity_poly.entity_id
_entity_poly.type
_entity_poly.pdbx_seq_one_letter_code
_entity_poly.pdbx_strand_id
1 'polypeptide(L)'
;MSLYMQTRRRDLADVLSKRGVQLDQLSKWSKVGLVVYNSHVPIGATPEYLAGFYYIQGASSFLPVMALAPQEKERVVDMAAAPGGKTTYIAALMKNSGIIYANEIWEARLKSLTANLHHMGVTNTIVCNYDGREVLGQNSVDRVLLDAPCSGSGVITKDPSVKTSKSLDDIQKLYIYIYIYI
;
A
#
# COMPACT_ATOMS: atom_id res chain seq x y z
N MET A 1 -8.71 2.45 -11.52
CA MET A 1 -8.23 2.65 -10.12
C MET A 1 -8.66 1.45 -9.29
N SER A 2 -7.88 0.99 -8.30
CA SER A 2 -8.31 -0.12 -7.43
C SER A 2 -8.45 0.31 -5.97
N LEU A 3 -9.46 -0.23 -5.27
CA LEU A 3 -9.73 0.09 -3.87
C LEU A 3 -9.47 -1.14 -2.99
N TYR A 4 -8.73 -0.97 -1.89
CA TYR A 4 -8.67 -1.96 -0.80
C TYR A 4 -9.57 -1.51 0.35
N MET A 5 -10.34 -2.41 0.95
CA MET A 5 -11.42 -2.07 1.89
C MET A 5 -11.18 -2.65 3.28
N GLN A 6 -11.60 -1.91 4.31
CA GLN A 6 -11.67 -2.42 5.69
C GLN A 6 -13.08 -2.88 6.08
N THR A 7 -14.11 -2.48 5.33
CA THR A 7 -15.50 -2.90 5.53
C THR A 7 -15.87 -4.06 4.61
N ARG A 8 -17.06 -4.63 4.81
CA ARG A 8 -17.58 -5.68 3.91
C ARG A 8 -17.75 -5.10 2.50
N ARG A 9 -17.18 -5.80 1.52
CA ARG A 9 -17.18 -5.41 0.09
C ARG A 9 -18.52 -4.93 -0.44
N ARG A 10 -19.59 -5.67 -0.09
CA ARG A 10 -20.94 -5.42 -0.59
C ARG A 10 -21.45 -4.07 -0.14
N ASP A 11 -21.25 -3.75 1.13
CA ASP A 11 -21.76 -2.51 1.74
C ASP A 11 -21.08 -1.29 1.10
N LEU A 12 -19.76 -1.34 0.89
CA LEU A 12 -19.04 -0.23 0.25
C LEU A 12 -19.40 -0.10 -1.25
N ALA A 13 -19.50 -1.21 -1.97
CA ALA A 13 -19.91 -1.20 -3.37
C ALA A 13 -21.30 -0.55 -3.53
N ASP A 14 -22.27 -0.96 -2.69
CA ASP A 14 -23.63 -0.43 -2.71
C ASP A 14 -23.66 1.09 -2.40
N VAL A 15 -22.86 1.55 -1.44
CA VAL A 15 -22.76 2.96 -1.07
C VAL A 15 -22.14 3.79 -2.20
N LEU A 16 -21.04 3.33 -2.80
CA LEU A 16 -20.37 4.04 -3.88
C LEU A 16 -21.21 4.05 -5.17
N SER A 17 -21.89 2.94 -5.49
CA SER A 17 -22.80 2.88 -6.64
C SER A 17 -23.97 3.85 -6.49
N LYS A 18 -24.55 4.01 -5.29
CA LYS A 18 -25.60 5.02 -5.02
C LYS A 18 -25.11 6.46 -5.21
N ARG A 19 -23.80 6.70 -5.13
CA ARG A 19 -23.17 8.01 -5.39
C ARG A 19 -22.78 8.21 -6.87
N GLY A 20 -23.12 7.27 -7.75
CA GLY A 20 -22.78 7.35 -9.17
C GLY A 20 -21.35 6.93 -9.50
N VAL A 21 -20.72 6.10 -8.65
CA VAL A 21 -19.44 5.46 -8.96
C VAL A 21 -19.70 4.14 -9.70
N GLN A 22 -19.21 4.05 -10.94
CA GLN A 22 -19.23 2.81 -11.71
C GLN A 22 -18.03 1.94 -11.31
N LEU A 23 -18.32 0.82 -10.67
CA LEU A 23 -17.32 -0.08 -10.11
C LEU A 23 -17.72 -1.54 -10.27
N ASP A 24 -16.73 -2.40 -10.43
CA ASP A 24 -16.89 -3.86 -10.37
C ASP A 24 -15.89 -4.48 -9.39
N GLN A 25 -16.08 -5.76 -9.12
CA GLN A 25 -15.11 -6.56 -8.38
C GLN A 25 -13.79 -6.59 -9.15
N LEU A 26 -12.67 -6.36 -8.45
CA LEU A 26 -11.38 -6.75 -8.98
C LEU A 26 -11.43 -8.26 -9.21
N SER A 27 -10.94 -8.68 -10.37
CA SER A 27 -10.94 -10.07 -10.87
C SER A 27 -10.76 -11.14 -9.80
N LYS A 28 -11.23 -12.37 -10.09
CA LYS A 28 -11.41 -13.50 -9.16
C LYS A 28 -10.28 -13.80 -8.17
N TRP A 29 -9.05 -13.38 -8.43
CA TRP A 29 -7.93 -13.53 -7.51
C TRP A 29 -8.00 -12.62 -6.26
N SER A 30 -8.72 -11.49 -6.30
CA SER A 30 -8.86 -10.61 -5.13
C SER A 30 -10.26 -10.65 -4.54
N LYS A 31 -10.36 -10.94 -3.23
CA LYS A 31 -11.64 -10.90 -2.50
C LYS A 31 -12.03 -9.49 -2.04
N VAL A 32 -11.06 -8.56 -2.01
CA VAL A 32 -11.17 -7.24 -1.37
C VAL A 32 -10.96 -6.08 -2.34
N GLY A 33 -10.61 -6.35 -3.60
CA GLY A 33 -10.41 -5.31 -4.59
C GLY A 33 -11.72 -4.89 -5.26
N LEU A 34 -11.90 -3.59 -5.48
CA LEU A 34 -12.86 -3.03 -6.43
C LEU A 34 -12.10 -2.29 -7.53
N VAL A 35 -12.60 -2.33 -8.76
CA VAL A 35 -12.12 -1.53 -9.89
C VAL A 35 -13.14 -0.45 -10.17
N VAL A 36 -12.70 0.81 -10.14
CA VAL A 36 -13.52 1.95 -10.57
C VAL A 36 -13.22 2.26 -12.03
N TYR A 37 -14.26 2.27 -12.86
CA TYR A 37 -14.20 2.60 -14.30
C TYR A 37 -14.48 4.07 -14.54
N ASN A 38 -15.54 4.59 -13.91
CA ASN A 38 -15.96 5.96 -14.05
C ASN A 38 -16.59 6.47 -12.74
N SER A 39 -16.47 7.76 -12.48
CA SER A 39 -17.04 8.37 -11.29
C SER A 39 -17.37 9.83 -11.55
N HIS A 40 -18.61 10.22 -11.25
CA HIS A 40 -19.03 11.63 -11.26
C HIS A 40 -18.65 12.36 -9.97
N VAL A 41 -18.26 11.60 -8.93
CA VAL A 41 -17.82 12.13 -7.64
C VAL A 41 -16.31 11.95 -7.46
N PRO A 42 -15.63 12.88 -6.77
CA PRO A 42 -14.21 12.72 -6.47
C PRO A 42 -14.00 11.58 -5.47
N ILE A 43 -13.53 10.42 -5.95
CA ILE A 43 -13.33 9.22 -5.10
C ILE A 43 -12.30 9.41 -3.99
N GLY A 44 -11.42 10.42 -4.08
CA GLY A 44 -10.49 10.80 -3.00
C GLY A 44 -11.05 11.82 -2.01
N ALA A 45 -12.34 12.15 -2.09
CA ALA A 45 -12.99 13.13 -1.21
C ALA A 45 -14.42 12.73 -0.82
N THR A 46 -14.78 11.45 -0.97
CA THR A 46 -16.05 10.93 -0.49
C THR A 46 -16.03 10.83 1.04
N PRO A 47 -17.19 10.90 1.72
CA PRO A 47 -17.26 10.65 3.16
C PRO A 47 -16.67 9.29 3.56
N GLU A 48 -16.85 8.27 2.72
CA GLU A 48 -16.33 6.92 2.95
C GLU A 48 -14.81 6.87 2.82
N TYR A 49 -14.24 7.62 1.87
CA TYR A 49 -12.79 7.81 1.78
C TYR A 49 -12.27 8.48 3.04
N LEU A 50 -12.83 9.63 3.43
CA LEU A 50 -12.39 10.40 4.60
C LEU A 50 -12.54 9.61 5.92
N ALA A 51 -13.52 8.70 5.99
CA ALA A 51 -13.72 7.79 7.11
C ALA A 51 -12.77 6.57 7.11
N GLY A 52 -11.88 6.44 6.12
CA GLY A 52 -10.91 5.34 6.04
C GLY A 52 -11.50 4.01 5.57
N PHE A 53 -12.67 4.00 4.94
CA PHE A 53 -13.32 2.75 4.51
C PHE A 53 -12.59 2.07 3.35
N TYR A 54 -11.85 2.84 2.56
CA TYR A 54 -11.02 2.31 1.49
C TYR A 54 -9.76 3.13 1.23
N TYR A 55 -8.75 2.43 0.71
CA TYR A 55 -7.51 3.02 0.24
C TYR A 55 -7.44 2.96 -1.29
N ILE A 56 -7.00 4.04 -1.92
CA ILE A 56 -6.85 4.15 -3.38
C ILE A 56 -5.46 3.66 -3.78
N GLN A 57 -5.37 2.57 -4.55
CA GLN A 57 -4.10 2.04 -5.04
C GLN A 57 -4.20 1.33 -6.41
N GLY A 58 -3.06 0.90 -6.95
CA GLY A 58 -3.03 0.07 -8.15
C GLY A 58 -3.36 -1.40 -7.83
N ALA A 59 -4.00 -2.09 -8.78
CA ALA A 59 -4.25 -3.54 -8.68
C ALA A 59 -2.97 -4.36 -8.41
N SER A 60 -1.83 -3.95 -8.96
CA SER A 60 -0.54 -4.61 -8.74
C SER A 60 -0.08 -4.55 -7.28
N SER A 61 -0.46 -3.51 -6.52
CA SER A 61 -0.06 -3.33 -5.12
C SER A 61 -0.68 -4.37 -4.17
N PHE A 62 -1.70 -5.12 -4.61
CA PHE A 62 -2.29 -6.19 -3.83
C PHE A 62 -1.43 -7.45 -3.83
N LEU A 63 -0.70 -7.72 -4.93
CA LEU A 63 -0.01 -8.99 -5.14
C LEU A 63 1.09 -9.26 -4.11
N PRO A 64 1.98 -8.30 -3.77
CA PRO A 64 3.03 -8.55 -2.79
C PRO A 64 2.47 -8.89 -1.40
N VAL A 65 1.41 -8.20 -0.97
CA VAL A 65 0.77 -8.44 0.33
C VAL A 65 0.03 -9.77 0.36
N MET A 66 -0.63 -10.14 -0.75
CA MET A 66 -1.27 -11.44 -0.88
C MET A 66 -0.26 -12.59 -0.88
N ALA A 67 0.90 -12.41 -1.52
CA ALA A 67 1.98 -13.40 -1.52
C ALA A 67 2.64 -13.49 -0.14
N LEU A 68 2.78 -12.37 0.57
CA LEU A 68 3.28 -12.33 1.95
C LEU A 68 2.38 -13.14 2.90
N ALA A 69 1.05 -13.07 2.68
CA ALA A 69 0.02 -13.77 3.46
C ALA A 69 0.21 -13.61 4.99
N PRO A 70 0.23 -12.37 5.52
CA PRO A 70 0.41 -12.13 6.95
C PRO A 70 -0.73 -12.72 7.78
N GLN A 71 -0.40 -13.24 8.95
CA GLN A 71 -1.34 -13.84 9.89
C GLN A 71 -1.55 -12.95 11.11
N GLU A 72 -2.68 -13.13 11.77
CA GLU A 72 -2.96 -12.47 13.04
C GLU A 72 -1.84 -12.77 14.07
N LYS A 73 -1.47 -11.77 14.87
CA LYS A 73 -0.46 -11.83 15.94
C LYS A 73 0.99 -12.03 15.49
N GLU A 74 1.29 -12.09 14.19
CA GLU A 74 2.66 -12.09 13.67
C GLU A 74 3.35 -10.73 13.85
N ARG A 75 4.67 -10.74 13.75
CA ARG A 75 5.54 -9.57 13.62
C ARG A 75 5.97 -9.44 12.17
N VAL A 76 5.56 -8.37 11.51
CA VAL A 76 5.80 -8.14 10.08
C VAL A 76 6.61 -6.87 9.89
N VAL A 77 7.54 -6.87 8.93
CA VAL A 77 8.28 -5.66 8.51
C VAL A 77 7.82 -5.26 7.12
N ASP A 78 7.48 -4.00 6.92
CA ASP A 78 7.33 -3.36 5.62
C ASP A 78 8.52 -2.41 5.44
N MET A 79 9.48 -2.81 4.62
CA MET A 79 10.80 -2.20 4.58
C MET A 79 10.82 -0.82 3.88
N ALA A 80 9.89 -0.61 2.94
CA ALA A 80 9.73 0.61 2.15
C ALA A 80 8.26 1.01 2.15
N ALA A 81 7.77 1.37 3.33
CA ALA A 81 6.35 1.42 3.65
C ALA A 81 5.62 2.61 3.01
N ALA A 82 6.26 3.76 2.81
CA ALA A 82 5.52 4.93 2.34
C ALA A 82 5.02 4.75 0.89
N PRO A 83 3.82 5.26 0.54
CA PRO A 83 2.93 6.10 1.37
C PRO A 83 2.02 5.32 2.34
N GLY A 84 2.14 4.00 2.49
CA GLY A 84 1.43 3.21 3.50
C GLY A 84 0.34 2.27 2.96
N GLY A 85 0.06 2.27 1.65
CA GLY A 85 -1.03 1.46 1.09
C GLY A 85 -0.87 -0.06 1.27
N LYS A 86 0.37 -0.58 1.25
CA LYS A 86 0.62 -2.01 1.53
C LYS A 86 0.59 -2.30 3.02
N THR A 87 1.19 -1.43 3.82
CA THR A 87 1.17 -1.51 5.28
C THR A 87 -0.25 -1.54 5.83
N THR A 88 -1.16 -0.69 5.33
CA THR A 88 -2.57 -0.67 5.74
C THR A 88 -3.29 -1.95 5.31
N TYR A 89 -2.92 -2.53 4.16
CA TYR A 89 -3.45 -3.83 3.73
C TYR A 89 -2.95 -4.96 4.64
N ILE A 90 -1.66 -4.99 5.00
CA ILE A 90 -1.10 -5.94 5.97
C ILE A 90 -1.86 -5.85 7.30
N ALA A 91 -2.00 -4.64 7.87
CA ALA A 91 -2.69 -4.40 9.13
C ALA A 91 -4.12 -4.93 9.14
N ALA A 92 -4.85 -4.72 8.05
CA ALA A 92 -6.22 -5.16 7.94
C ALA A 92 -6.36 -6.68 7.71
N LEU A 93 -5.40 -7.35 7.06
CA LEU A 93 -5.34 -8.82 7.04
C LEU A 93 -5.02 -9.40 8.42
N MET A 94 -4.15 -8.73 9.18
CA MET A 94 -3.82 -9.08 10.57
C MET A 94 -4.90 -8.65 11.57
N LYS A 95 -6.00 -8.02 11.12
CA LYS A 95 -7.07 -7.47 11.97
C LYS A 95 -6.55 -6.60 13.11
N ASN A 96 -5.56 -5.74 12.83
CA ASN A 96 -4.91 -4.88 13.82
C ASN A 96 -4.33 -5.66 15.04
N SER A 97 -3.94 -6.92 14.85
CA SER A 97 -3.26 -7.74 15.86
C SER A 97 -1.77 -7.91 15.52
N GLY A 98 -0.94 -8.32 16.49
CA GLY A 98 0.50 -8.44 16.26
C GLY A 98 1.19 -7.08 16.17
N ILE A 99 2.31 -7.02 15.46
CA ILE A 99 3.10 -5.79 15.28
C ILE A 99 3.57 -5.67 13.83
N ILE A 100 3.45 -4.48 13.26
CA ILE A 100 4.02 -4.12 11.97
C ILE A 100 5.09 -3.07 12.18
N TYR A 101 6.30 -3.30 11.68
CA TYR A 101 7.35 -2.29 11.60
C TYR A 101 7.32 -1.70 10.19
N ALA A 102 6.82 -0.47 10.07
CA ALA A 102 6.71 0.26 8.82
C ALA A 102 7.91 1.19 8.67
N ASN A 103 8.94 0.74 7.95
CA ASN A 103 10.15 1.50 7.73
C ASN A 103 10.05 2.36 6.47
N GLU A 104 10.54 3.59 6.53
CA GLU A 104 10.73 4.45 5.37
C GLU A 104 11.97 5.28 5.60
N ILE A 105 12.95 5.21 4.68
CA ILE A 105 14.21 5.94 4.83
C ILE A 105 14.06 7.44 4.55
N TRP A 106 13.09 7.84 3.71
CA TRP A 106 12.89 9.25 3.36
C TRP A 106 12.00 9.94 4.38
N GLU A 107 12.60 10.77 5.22
CA GLU A 107 11.90 11.50 6.28
C GLU A 107 10.70 12.31 5.74
N ALA A 108 10.84 12.93 4.57
CA ALA A 108 9.76 13.68 3.91
C ALA A 108 8.51 12.83 3.61
N ARG A 109 8.66 11.50 3.47
CA ARG A 109 7.59 10.55 3.18
C ARG A 109 6.97 9.94 4.45
N LEU A 110 7.61 10.11 5.61
CA LEU A 110 7.05 9.66 6.90
C LEU A 110 5.72 10.35 7.20
N LYS A 111 5.60 11.64 6.87
CA LYS A 111 4.36 12.39 7.09
C LYS A 111 3.16 11.76 6.37
N SER A 112 3.33 11.34 5.11
CA SER A 112 2.25 10.71 4.36
C SER A 112 1.98 9.29 4.84
N LEU A 113 3.02 8.53 5.19
CA LEU A 113 2.89 7.21 5.82
C LEU A 113 2.05 7.29 7.10
N THR A 114 2.45 8.11 8.07
CA THR A 114 1.74 8.26 9.35
C THR A 114 0.32 8.76 9.15
N ALA A 115 0.11 9.77 8.29
CA ALA A 115 -1.22 10.29 7.99
C ALA A 115 -2.14 9.19 7.42
N ASN A 116 -1.65 8.39 6.48
CA ASN A 116 -2.44 7.32 5.86
C ASN A 116 -2.69 6.15 6.82
N LEU A 117 -1.74 5.80 7.69
CA LEU A 117 -1.96 4.79 8.73
C LEU A 117 -3.06 5.23 9.70
N HIS A 118 -3.03 6.48 10.15
CA HIS A 118 -4.05 7.04 11.03
C HIS A 118 -5.41 7.14 10.33
N HIS A 119 -5.41 7.63 9.10
CA HIS A 119 -6.60 7.75 8.26
C HIS A 119 -7.28 6.40 8.06
N MET A 120 -6.50 5.34 7.88
CA MET A 120 -6.98 3.96 7.76
C MET A 120 -7.13 3.26 9.12
N GLY A 121 -7.10 3.95 10.26
CA GLY A 121 -7.36 3.32 11.57
C GLY A 121 -6.42 2.15 11.92
N VAL A 122 -5.18 2.21 11.45
CA VAL A 122 -4.16 1.18 11.74
C VAL A 122 -3.61 1.42 13.15
N THR A 123 -3.69 0.40 14.01
CA THR A 123 -3.33 0.55 15.43
C THR A 123 -2.15 -0.33 15.88
N ASN A 124 -1.72 -1.28 15.05
CA ASN A 124 -0.67 -2.25 15.37
C ASN A 124 0.67 -1.97 14.67
N THR A 125 0.93 -0.71 14.32
CA THR A 125 2.11 -0.34 13.50
C THR A 125 3.04 0.61 14.24
N ILE A 126 4.34 0.32 14.17
CA ILE A 126 5.44 1.17 14.60
C ILE A 126 6.07 1.77 13.34
N VAL A 127 6.05 3.10 13.23
CA VAL A 127 6.69 3.81 12.12
C VAL A 127 8.16 4.01 12.45
N CYS A 128 9.03 3.62 11.51
CA CYS A 128 10.48 3.64 11.65
C CYS A 128 11.14 4.44 10.53
N ASN A 129 12.30 5.04 10.84
CA ASN A 129 13.16 5.71 9.87
C ASN A 129 14.59 5.23 10.09
N TYR A 130 14.89 4.05 9.55
CA TYR A 130 16.21 3.43 9.63
C TYR A 130 16.69 3.03 8.24
N ASP A 131 18.00 2.82 8.14
CA ASP A 131 18.58 2.05 7.05
C ASP A 131 18.00 0.62 7.08
N GLY A 132 17.54 0.10 5.95
CA GLY A 132 16.86 -1.20 5.90
C GLY A 132 17.73 -2.35 6.39
N ARG A 133 19.06 -2.19 6.30
CA ARG A 133 20.06 -3.15 6.81
C ARG A 133 20.13 -3.19 8.34
N GLU A 134 19.61 -2.16 9.01
CA GLU A 134 19.59 -2.05 10.48
C GLU A 134 18.23 -2.39 11.09
N VAL A 135 17.15 -2.39 10.29
CA VAL A 135 15.77 -2.68 10.73
C VAL A 135 15.62 -4.12 11.24
N LEU A 136 16.36 -5.06 10.66
CA LEU A 136 16.24 -6.49 10.97
C LEU A 136 17.28 -6.90 12.02
N GLY A 137 16.93 -6.75 13.30
CA GLY A 137 17.60 -7.52 14.35
C GLY A 137 17.44 -9.02 14.05
N GLN A 138 18.53 -9.80 14.11
CA GLN A 138 18.54 -11.22 13.76
C GLN A 138 17.34 -11.97 14.40
N ASN A 139 16.53 -12.65 13.57
CA ASN A 139 15.40 -13.50 13.96
C ASN A 139 14.26 -12.84 14.77
N SER A 140 14.04 -11.54 14.60
CA SER A 140 13.04 -10.81 15.40
C SER A 140 11.62 -10.79 14.82
N VAL A 141 11.41 -11.24 13.57
CA VAL A 141 10.16 -11.07 12.83
C VAL A 141 9.76 -12.31 12.04
N ASP A 142 8.45 -12.49 11.84
CA ASP A 142 7.87 -13.66 11.17
C ASP A 142 7.85 -13.49 9.64
N ARG A 143 7.69 -12.25 9.15
CA ARG A 143 7.63 -11.94 7.71
C ARG A 143 8.24 -10.59 7.39
N VAL A 144 8.81 -10.47 6.20
CA VAL A 144 9.34 -9.21 5.66
C VAL A 144 8.77 -8.97 4.27
N LEU A 145 8.19 -7.78 4.07
CA LEU A 145 7.83 -7.24 2.78
C LEU A 145 8.88 -6.22 2.37
N LEU A 146 9.57 -6.51 1.26
CA LEU A 146 10.43 -5.56 0.57
C LEU A 146 9.83 -5.28 -0.81
N ASP A 147 9.02 -4.22 -0.89
CA ASP A 147 8.64 -3.62 -2.17
C ASP A 147 9.61 -2.49 -2.50
N ALA A 148 10.81 -2.87 -2.93
CA ALA A 148 11.85 -1.90 -3.25
C ALA A 148 11.36 -0.93 -4.33
N PRO A 149 11.71 0.38 -4.24
CA PRO A 149 11.41 1.30 -5.32
C PRO A 149 11.97 0.72 -6.61
N CYS A 150 11.13 0.62 -7.63
CA CYS A 150 11.53 0.14 -8.95
C CYS A 150 11.56 1.32 -9.93
N SER A 151 12.18 1.11 -11.08
CA SER A 151 12.23 2.11 -12.16
C SER A 151 10.85 2.53 -12.66
N GLY A 152 9.76 1.90 -12.23
CA GLY A 152 8.40 2.27 -12.59
C GLY A 152 8.09 1.98 -14.07
N SER A 153 8.98 1.29 -14.79
CA SER A 153 8.76 0.91 -16.19
C SER A 153 7.49 0.06 -16.36
N GLY A 154 7.06 -0.66 -15.32
CA GLY A 154 5.81 -1.42 -15.30
C GLY A 154 4.53 -0.58 -15.27
N VAL A 155 4.61 0.75 -15.06
CA VAL A 155 3.46 1.67 -15.13
C VAL A 155 3.46 2.55 -16.39
N ILE A 156 4.34 2.30 -17.38
CA ILE A 156 4.34 3.03 -18.66
C ILE A 156 2.97 3.01 -19.35
N THR A 157 2.20 1.92 -19.19
CA THR A 157 0.84 1.80 -19.73
C THR A 157 -0.18 2.70 -19.03
N LYS A 158 0.10 3.15 -17.80
CA LYS A 158 -0.74 4.09 -17.03
C LYS A 158 -0.24 5.54 -17.11
N ASP A 159 1.07 5.72 -17.21
CA ASP A 159 1.72 7.01 -17.40
C ASP A 159 2.80 6.89 -18.48
N PRO A 160 2.47 7.25 -19.74
CA PRO A 160 3.41 7.17 -20.86
C PRO A 160 4.65 8.05 -20.68
N SER A 161 4.59 9.08 -19.85
CA SER A 161 5.71 9.99 -19.59
C SER A 161 6.88 9.29 -18.89
N VAL A 162 6.61 8.18 -18.19
CA VAL A 162 7.63 7.35 -17.52
C VAL A 162 8.61 6.75 -18.52
N LYS A 163 8.22 6.59 -19.80
CA LYS A 163 9.10 6.08 -20.85
C LYS A 163 10.22 7.07 -21.22
N THR A 164 10.00 8.37 -21.04
CA THR A 164 10.92 9.43 -21.49
C THR A 164 11.50 10.25 -20.34
N SER A 165 10.95 10.15 -19.13
CA SER A 165 11.34 10.97 -17.97
C SER A 165 12.49 10.39 -17.15
N LYS A 166 12.96 9.18 -17.44
CA LYS A 166 14.00 8.51 -16.64
C LYS A 166 15.35 8.47 -17.36
N SER A 167 16.35 9.04 -16.70
CA SER A 167 17.75 9.00 -17.13
C SER A 167 18.46 7.73 -16.62
N LEU A 168 19.62 7.43 -17.18
CA LEU A 168 20.49 6.36 -16.66
C LEU A 168 20.92 6.62 -15.20
N ASP A 169 21.08 7.89 -14.82
CA ASP A 169 21.39 8.29 -13.43
C ASP A 169 20.25 7.95 -12.46
N ASP A 170 18.99 8.08 -12.90
CA ASP A 170 17.84 7.69 -12.07
C ASP A 170 17.82 6.17 -11.84
N ILE A 171 18.22 5.39 -12.85
CA ILE A 171 18.33 3.94 -12.76
C ILE A 171 19.48 3.52 -11.84
N GLN A 172 20.63 4.22 -11.88
CA GLN A 172 21.73 3.98 -10.95
C GLN A 172 21.38 4.32 -9.51
N LYS A 173 20.69 5.45 -9.27
CA LYS A 173 20.19 5.80 -7.92
C LYS A 173 19.28 4.70 -7.38
N LEU A 174 18.37 4.17 -8.22
CA LEU A 174 17.52 3.02 -7.93
C LEU A 174 18.28 1.77 -7.48
N TYR A 175 19.44 1.50 -8.07
CA TYR A 175 20.30 0.39 -7.67
C TYR A 175 20.87 0.57 -6.26
N ILE A 176 21.31 1.80 -5.94
CA ILE A 176 21.78 2.16 -4.60
C ILE A 176 20.65 2.02 -3.58
N TYR A 177 19.41 2.38 -3.94
CA TYR A 177 18.25 2.19 -3.06
C TYR A 177 17.98 0.75 -2.70
N ILE A 178 18.00 -0.14 -3.69
CA ILE A 178 17.80 -1.57 -3.46
C ILE A 178 18.87 -2.08 -2.49
N TYR A 179 20.11 -1.59 -2.61
CA TYR A 179 21.23 -1.97 -1.73
C TYR A 179 21.11 -1.45 -0.29
N ILE A 180 20.31 -0.42 -0.04
CA ILE A 180 20.04 0.09 1.32
C ILE A 180 18.96 -0.75 2.02
N TYR A 181 18.20 -1.53 1.25
CA TYR A 181 17.12 -2.37 1.75
C TYR A 181 17.42 -3.88 1.75
N ILE A 182 18.57 -4.29 1.19
CA ILE A 182 19.07 -5.69 1.12
C ILE A 182 20.41 -5.75 1.85
#